data_AF-A0A957AFC7-F1
#
_entry.id   AF-A0A957AFC7-F1
#
_cell.length_a   1.000
_cell.length_b   1.000
_cell.length_c   1.000
_cell.angle_alpha   90.00
_cell.angle_beta   90.00
_cell.angle_gamma   90.00
#
_symmetry.space_group_name_H-M   'P 1'
#
loop_
_entity.id
_entity.type
_entity.pdbx_description
1 polymer ?
#
loop_
_entity_poly.entity_id
_entity_poly.type
_entity_poly.pdbx_seq_one_letter_code
_entity_poly.pdbx_strand_id
1 'polypeptide(L)'
;MLEARIETLPQQIHRQATAASISDIARLLQEVLSRRLTAFAAGVKDGKTVTRWANGEITEIRDVDVERRLRTTYEIAQLLLTQDSPGTVKAWFIGMNPELDDVSPIEAIHDGNLKDAKIAAHVFFVNG
;
A
#
# COMPACT_ATOMS: atom_id res chain seq x y z
N MET A 1 -27.28 -20.03 -17.16
CA MET A 1 -27.33 -18.74 -16.43
C MET A 1 -26.02 -18.66 -15.66
N LEU A 2 -25.07 -17.85 -16.12
CA LEU A 2 -23.74 -17.77 -15.51
C LEU A 2 -23.89 -17.01 -14.19
N GLU A 3 -23.65 -17.66 -13.05
CA GLU A 3 -23.57 -16.97 -11.77
C GLU A 3 -22.42 -15.97 -11.88
N ALA A 4 -22.74 -14.67 -11.93
CA ALA A 4 -21.74 -13.63 -11.81
C ALA A 4 -21.11 -13.82 -10.42
N ARG A 5 -19.87 -14.34 -10.38
CA ARG A 5 -19.08 -14.39 -9.14
C ARG A 5 -19.03 -12.97 -8.58
N ILE A 6 -19.66 -12.74 -7.44
CA ILE A 6 -19.53 -11.50 -6.70
C ILE A 6 -18.07 -11.42 -6.25
N GLU A 7 -17.34 -10.45 -6.77
CA GLU A 7 -15.96 -10.20 -6.33
C GLU A 7 -15.95 -9.69 -4.89
N THR A 8 -15.00 -10.15 -4.11
CA THR A 8 -14.82 -9.65 -2.74
C THR A 8 -14.16 -8.27 -2.78
N LEU A 9 -14.40 -7.44 -1.75
CA LEU A 9 -13.78 -6.10 -1.67
C LEU A 9 -12.24 -6.15 -1.82
N PRO A 10 -11.50 -7.09 -1.18
CA PRO A 10 -10.06 -7.20 -1.41
C PRO A 10 -9.67 -7.53 -2.86
N GLN A 11 -10.46 -8.34 -3.58
CA GLN A 11 -10.22 -8.64 -5.00
C GLN A 11 -10.43 -7.39 -5.87
N GLN A 12 -11.46 -6.59 -5.57
CA GLN A 12 -11.71 -5.33 -6.25
C GLN A 12 -10.57 -4.34 -6.01
N ILE A 13 -10.11 -4.17 -4.77
CA ILE A 13 -8.99 -3.27 -4.41
C ILE A 13 -7.69 -3.73 -5.08
N HIS A 14 -7.40 -5.03 -5.11
CA HIS A 14 -6.24 -5.56 -5.83
C HIS A 14 -6.26 -5.23 -7.33
N ARG A 15 -7.42 -5.37 -7.98
CA ARG A 15 -7.58 -4.99 -9.39
C ARG A 15 -7.38 -3.48 -9.59
N GLN A 16 -7.98 -2.66 -8.72
CA GLN A 16 -7.84 -1.20 -8.77
C GLN A 16 -6.37 -0.79 -8.60
N ALA A 17 -5.66 -1.37 -7.64
CA ALA A 17 -4.23 -1.14 -7.41
C ALA A 17 -3.35 -1.50 -8.63
N THR A 18 -3.74 -2.53 -9.38
CA THR A 18 -3.04 -2.94 -10.62
C THR A 18 -3.27 -1.94 -11.75
N ALA A 19 -4.48 -1.38 -11.86
CA ALA A 19 -4.86 -0.44 -12.91
C ALA A 19 -4.49 1.03 -12.60
N ALA A 20 -4.26 1.37 -11.34
CA ALA A 20 -3.97 2.73 -10.91
C ALA A 20 -2.64 3.26 -11.49
N SER A 21 -2.65 4.54 -11.87
CA SER A 21 -1.45 5.24 -12.33
C SER A 21 -0.47 5.43 -11.17
N ILE A 22 0.83 5.50 -11.48
CA ILE A 22 1.87 5.78 -10.47
C ILE A 22 1.61 7.11 -9.75
N SER A 23 1.05 8.10 -10.45
CA SER A 23 0.71 9.39 -9.88
C SER A 23 -0.45 9.32 -8.88
N ASP A 24 -1.50 8.56 -9.17
CA ASP A 24 -2.62 8.37 -8.24
C ASP A 24 -2.17 7.61 -6.99
N ILE A 25 -1.35 6.58 -7.19
CA ILE A 25 -0.75 5.82 -6.10
C ILE A 25 0.09 6.73 -5.20
N ALA A 26 1.01 7.49 -5.78
CA ALA A 26 1.90 8.36 -5.02
C ALA A 26 1.15 9.49 -4.30
N ARG A 27 0.08 10.04 -4.91
CA ARG A 27 -0.78 11.05 -4.29
C ARG A 27 -1.48 10.53 -3.04
N LEU A 28 -2.17 9.39 -3.15
CA LEU A 28 -2.86 8.80 -1.99
C LEU A 28 -1.86 8.47 -0.87
N LEU A 29 -0.76 7.80 -1.21
CA LEU A 29 0.20 7.34 -0.21
C LEU A 29 0.91 8.49 0.51
N GLN A 30 1.26 9.57 -0.19
CA GLN A 30 1.87 10.71 0.50
C GLN A 30 0.89 11.46 1.41
N GLU A 31 -0.41 11.42 1.14
CA GLU A 31 -1.45 12.02 1.99
C GLU A 31 -1.67 11.18 3.26
N VAL A 32 -1.74 9.85 3.10
CA VAL A 32 -2.01 8.92 4.21
C VAL A 32 -0.76 8.70 5.06
N LEU A 33 0.38 8.38 4.44
CA LEU A 33 1.61 7.99 5.15
C LEU A 33 2.59 9.15 5.33
N SER A 34 2.58 10.15 4.45
CA SER A 34 3.68 11.10 4.17
C SER A 34 4.64 10.63 3.08
N ARG A 35 5.28 11.62 2.42
CA ARG A 35 6.33 11.40 1.42
C ARG A 35 7.50 10.55 1.92
N ARG A 36 7.92 10.73 3.18
CA ARG A 36 9.07 10.01 3.75
C ARG A 36 8.75 8.53 3.97
N LEU A 37 7.59 8.23 4.54
CA LEU A 37 7.16 6.85 4.75
C LEU A 37 6.86 6.16 3.42
N THR A 38 6.24 6.86 2.46
CA THR A 38 6.04 6.31 1.10
C THR A 38 7.38 5.97 0.42
N ALA A 39 8.37 6.85 0.55
CA ALA A 39 9.71 6.60 0.00
C ALA A 39 10.39 5.39 0.67
N PHE A 40 10.28 5.30 1.99
CA PHE A 40 10.78 4.16 2.76
C PHE A 40 10.11 2.86 2.31
N ALA A 41 8.78 2.78 2.31
CA ALA A 41 8.04 1.60 1.88
C ALA A 41 8.44 1.15 0.46
N ALA A 42 8.59 2.10 -0.47
CA ALA A 42 8.98 1.81 -1.85
C ALA A 42 10.48 1.45 -2.03
N GLY A 43 11.32 1.64 -1.01
CA GLY A 43 12.76 1.39 -1.10
C GLY A 43 13.53 2.46 -1.90
N VAL A 44 12.98 3.67 -2.03
CA VAL A 44 13.64 4.78 -2.74
C VAL A 44 14.31 5.75 -1.79
N LYS A 45 15.38 6.39 -2.27
CA LYS A 45 16.32 7.19 -1.46
C LYS A 45 15.64 8.29 -0.63
N ASP A 46 14.71 9.04 -1.21
CA ASP A 46 14.06 10.15 -0.53
C ASP A 46 12.67 10.46 -1.10
N GLY A 47 11.95 11.35 -0.39
CA GLY A 47 10.60 11.76 -0.75
C GLY A 47 10.51 12.62 -2.02
N LYS A 48 11.62 13.07 -2.64
CA LYS A 48 11.55 13.83 -3.90
C LYS A 48 11.06 12.94 -5.03
N THR A 49 11.50 11.69 -5.07
CA THR A 49 11.00 10.71 -6.05
C THR A 49 9.48 10.55 -5.94
N VAL A 50 8.95 10.46 -4.72
CA VAL A 50 7.51 10.38 -4.46
C VAL A 50 6.78 11.64 -4.95
N THR A 51 7.32 12.83 -4.69
CA THR A 51 6.77 14.09 -5.23
C THR A 51 6.72 14.07 -6.76
N ARG A 52 7.80 13.62 -7.43
CA ARG A 52 7.85 13.54 -8.90
C ARG A 52 6.83 12.56 -9.47
N TRP A 53 6.62 11.43 -8.80
CA TRP A 53 5.53 10.50 -9.13
C TRP A 53 4.16 11.16 -8.99
N ALA A 54 3.88 11.78 -7.83
CA ALA A 54 2.61 12.42 -7.54
C ALA A 54 2.27 13.58 -8.49
N ASN A 55 3.29 14.30 -8.97
CA ASN A 55 3.16 15.37 -9.95
C ASN A 55 3.04 14.87 -11.41
N GLY A 56 3.27 13.58 -11.66
CA GLY A 56 3.29 13.01 -13.02
C GLY A 56 4.56 13.34 -13.82
N GLU A 57 5.62 13.83 -13.16
CA GLU A 57 6.92 14.05 -13.80
C GLU A 57 7.65 12.73 -14.11
N ILE A 58 7.33 11.68 -13.35
CA ILE A 58 7.72 10.30 -13.61
C ILE A 58 6.44 9.47 -13.59
N THR A 59 6.11 8.85 -14.72
CA THR A 59 4.90 8.04 -14.88
C THR A 59 5.17 6.54 -14.86
N GLU A 60 6.44 6.12 -14.91
CA GLU A 60 6.87 4.73 -14.95
C GLU A 60 7.99 4.47 -13.93
N ILE A 61 7.95 3.30 -13.29
CA ILE A 61 8.99 2.84 -12.36
C ILE A 61 9.71 1.68 -13.04
N ARG A 62 11.01 1.84 -13.32
CA ARG A 62 11.81 0.80 -14.01
C ARG A 62 12.20 -0.37 -13.11
N ASP A 63 12.32 -0.09 -11.81
CA ASP A 63 12.64 -1.10 -10.82
C ASP A 63 11.36 -1.82 -10.38
N VAL A 64 11.25 -3.09 -10.77
CA VAL A 64 10.06 -3.91 -10.53
C VAL A 64 9.78 -4.08 -9.04
N ASP A 65 10.81 -4.14 -8.19
CA ASP A 65 10.61 -4.34 -6.75
C ASP A 65 10.14 -3.05 -6.09
N VAL A 66 10.63 -1.88 -6.55
CA VAL A 66 10.10 -0.57 -6.14
C VAL A 66 8.62 -0.46 -6.51
N GLU A 67 8.25 -0.83 -7.73
CA GLU A 67 6.85 -0.77 -8.16
C GLU A 67 5.96 -1.73 -7.35
N ARG A 68 6.42 -2.97 -7.12
CA ARG A 68 5.68 -3.97 -6.33
C ARG A 68 5.43 -3.51 -4.89
N ARG A 69 6.45 -2.94 -4.23
CA ARG A 69 6.32 -2.38 -2.88
C ARG A 69 5.31 -1.22 -2.86
N LEU A 70 5.44 -0.29 -3.81
CA LEU A 70 4.57 0.88 -3.90
C LEU A 70 3.09 0.46 -4.12
N ARG A 71 2.83 -0.46 -5.07
CA ARG A 71 1.49 -0.98 -5.33
C ARG A 71 0.93 -1.78 -4.17
N THR A 72 1.76 -2.58 -3.48
CA THR A 72 1.32 -3.32 -2.28
C THR A 72 0.93 -2.37 -1.15
N THR A 73 1.72 -1.31 -0.93
CA THR A 73 1.41 -0.28 0.06
C THR A 73 0.07 0.39 -0.27
N TYR A 74 -0.16 0.71 -1.55
CA TYR A 74 -1.41 1.31 -2.02
C TYR A 74 -2.61 0.39 -1.85
N GLU A 75 -2.49 -0.89 -2.22
CA GLU A 75 -3.54 -1.89 -2.07
C GLU A 75 -3.97 -2.03 -0.61
N ILE A 76 -3.00 -2.13 0.30
CA ILE A 76 -3.28 -2.21 1.74
C ILE A 76 -3.93 -0.92 2.24
N ALA A 77 -3.37 0.24 1.88
CA ALA A 77 -3.92 1.53 2.30
C ALA A 77 -5.38 1.70 1.83
N GLN A 78 -5.68 1.36 0.58
CA GLN A 78 -7.05 1.44 0.06
C GLN A 78 -8.00 0.50 0.79
N LEU A 79 -7.59 -0.74 1.08
CA LEU A 79 -8.42 -1.68 1.81
C LEU A 79 -8.77 -1.13 3.20
N LEU A 80 -7.77 -0.67 3.96
CA LEU A 80 -8.00 -0.22 5.33
C LEU A 80 -8.78 1.10 5.38
N LEU A 81 -8.57 2.02 4.43
CA LEU A 81 -9.34 3.26 4.31
C LEU A 81 -10.84 3.05 4.05
N THR A 82 -11.29 1.83 3.74
CA THR A 82 -12.72 1.55 3.60
C THR A 82 -13.49 1.55 4.92
N GLN A 83 -12.80 1.35 6.05
CA GLN A 83 -13.40 1.32 7.39
C GLN A 83 -12.67 2.21 8.41
N ASP A 84 -11.41 2.56 8.15
CA ASP A 84 -10.55 3.29 9.09
C ASP A 84 -10.18 4.70 8.62
N SER A 85 -9.91 5.58 9.58
CA SER A 85 -9.41 6.93 9.31
C SER A 85 -7.97 6.90 8.77
N PRO A 86 -7.53 7.91 7.98
CA PRO A 86 -6.13 7.99 7.54
C PRO A 86 -5.10 7.96 8.69
N GLY A 87 -5.44 8.50 9.85
CA GLY A 87 -4.60 8.45 11.05
C GLY A 87 -4.44 7.03 11.59
N THR A 88 -5.55 6.27 11.65
CA THR A 88 -5.57 4.86 12.06
C THR A 88 -4.76 4.00 11.08
N VAL A 89 -4.99 4.16 9.78
CA VAL A 89 -4.26 3.44 8.72
C VAL A 89 -2.76 3.72 8.83
N LYS A 90 -2.37 4.99 8.99
CA LYS A 90 -0.96 5.35 9.19
C LYS A 90 -0.38 4.72 10.45
N ALA A 91 -1.11 4.74 11.57
CA ALA A 91 -0.67 4.13 12.82
C ALA A 91 -0.46 2.62 12.68
N TRP A 92 -1.36 1.94 11.95
CA TRP A 92 -1.22 0.52 11.63
C TRP A 92 0.04 0.22 10.82
N PHE A 93 0.37 1.04 9.81
CA PHE A 93 1.58 0.85 9.01
C PHE A 93 2.89 0.97 9.79
N ILE A 94 2.94 1.86 10.79
CA ILE A 94 4.17 2.13 11.57
C ILE A 94 4.22 1.42 12.93
N GLY A 95 3.10 0.84 13.36
CA GLY A 95 2.99 0.13 14.63
C GLY A 95 3.52 -1.30 14.52
N MET A 96 3.94 -1.86 15.66
CA MET A 96 4.24 -3.29 15.75
C MET A 96 3.00 -4.10 15.40
N ASN A 97 3.18 -5.16 14.61
CA ASN A 97 2.09 -6.00 14.16
C ASN A 97 2.36 -7.46 14.57
N PRO A 98 1.55 -8.05 15.47
CA PRO A 98 1.74 -9.43 15.92
C PRO A 98 1.65 -10.48 14.81
N GLU A 99 0.94 -10.18 13.71
CA GLU A 99 0.86 -11.07 12.54
C GLU A 99 2.15 -11.05 11.71
N LEU A 100 3.10 -10.17 12.04
CA LEU A 100 4.38 -9.98 11.37
C LEU A 100 5.56 -10.14 12.34
N ASP A 101 5.42 -10.99 13.36
CA ASP A 101 6.46 -11.21 14.38
C ASP A 101 6.95 -9.89 15.04
N ASP A 102 5.99 -9.00 15.33
CA ASP A 102 6.19 -7.65 15.87
C ASP A 102 6.95 -6.66 14.96
N VAL A 103 7.25 -7.04 13.71
CA VAL A 103 7.75 -6.12 12.67
C VAL A 103 6.62 -5.21 12.19
N SER A 104 6.91 -3.93 11.95
CA SER A 104 5.88 -3.03 11.41
C SER A 104 5.54 -3.37 9.95
N PRO A 105 4.28 -3.19 9.51
CA PRO A 105 3.90 -3.48 8.12
C PRO A 105 4.73 -2.71 7.10
N ILE A 106 5.15 -1.47 7.42
CA ILE A 106 5.96 -0.67 6.52
C ILE A 106 7.40 -1.22 6.37
N GLU A 107 7.98 -1.79 7.42
CA GLU A 107 9.28 -2.49 7.39
C GLU A 107 9.16 -3.80 6.61
N ALA A 108 8.13 -4.60 6.87
CA ALA A 108 7.87 -5.83 6.12
C ALA A 108 7.75 -5.56 4.61
N ILE A 109 7.06 -4.48 4.22
CA ILE A 109 6.98 -4.06 2.81
C ILE A 109 8.34 -3.62 2.27
N HIS A 110 9.07 -2.78 3.02
CA HIS A 110 10.41 -2.34 2.63
C HIS A 110 11.33 -3.53 2.34
N ASP A 111 11.30 -4.54 3.20
CA ASP A 111 12.13 -5.76 3.11
C ASP A 111 11.63 -6.75 2.04
N GLY A 112 10.47 -6.50 1.43
CA GLY A 112 9.93 -7.34 0.36
C GLY A 112 9.02 -8.48 0.84
N ASN A 113 8.66 -8.51 2.12
CA ASN A 113 7.70 -9.46 2.72
C ASN A 113 6.24 -9.05 2.38
N LEU A 114 5.97 -8.82 1.09
CA LEU A 114 4.74 -8.23 0.58
C LEU A 114 3.52 -9.11 0.84
N LYS A 115 3.70 -10.44 0.76
CA LYS A 115 2.61 -11.40 0.98
C LYS A 115 2.14 -11.35 2.43
N ASP A 116 3.07 -11.34 3.37
CA ASP A 116 2.77 -11.37 4.81
C ASP A 116 2.13 -10.04 5.23
N ALA A 117 2.65 -8.91 4.74
CA ALA A 117 2.03 -7.60 4.93
C ALA A 117 0.57 -7.55 4.44
N LYS A 118 0.28 -8.17 3.28
CA LYS A 118 -1.10 -8.30 2.78
C LYS A 118 -1.95 -9.18 3.68
N ILE A 119 -1.44 -10.32 4.14
CA ILE A 119 -2.18 -11.22 5.06
C ILE A 119 -2.53 -10.46 6.35
N ALA A 120 -1.55 -9.78 6.96
CA ALA A 120 -1.76 -8.97 8.15
C ALA A 120 -2.81 -7.87 7.93
N ALA A 121 -2.82 -7.22 6.75
CA ALA A 121 -3.84 -6.24 6.41
C ALA A 121 -5.25 -6.86 6.30
N HIS A 122 -5.37 -8.06 5.74
CA HIS A 122 -6.66 -8.77 5.67
C HIS A 122 -7.15 -9.19 7.06
N VAL A 123 -6.24 -9.66 7.93
CA VAL A 123 -6.59 -10.02 9.33
C VAL A 123 -7.07 -8.78 10.08
N PHE A 124 -6.35 -7.68 9.99
CA PHE A 124 -6.77 -6.41 10.59
C PHE A 124 -8.10 -5.91 10.02
N PHE A 125 -8.29 -6.03 8.70
CA PHE A 125 -9.54 -5.65 8.05
C PHE A 125 -10.74 -6.47 8.56
N VAL A 126 -10.58 -7.78 8.71
CA VAL A 126 -11.66 -8.69 9.16
C VAL A 126 -11.98 -8.54 10.65
N ASN A 127 -10.99 -8.17 11.47
CA ASN A 127 -11.13 -8.06 12.92
C ASN A 127 -11.42 -6.63 13.43
N GLY A 128 -11.41 -5.65 12.53
CA GLY A 128 -11.64 -4.22 12.82
C GLY A 128 -13.10 -3.82 12.91
#